data_AF-A0A528CIK9-F1
#
_entry.id   AF-A0A528CIK9-F1
#
_cell.length_a   1.000
_cell.length_b   1.000
_cell.length_c   1.000
_cell.angle_alpha   90.00
_cell.angle_beta   90.00
_cell.angle_gamma   90.00
#
_symmetry.space_group_name_H-M   'P 1'
#
loop_
_entity.id
_entity.type
_entity.pdbx_description
1 polymer ?
#
loop_
_entity_poly.entity_id
_entity_poly.type
_entity_poly.pdbx_seq_one_letter_code
_entity_poly.pdbx_strand_id
1 'polypeptide(L)'
;TSIDHHAIDYSRFYPHQTKEQFIWDRCTETAMKVYNPAVHPREPFSKARNVRRSPFWEREKELGGHFMELGGWERAHGYAAN
;
A
#
# COMPACT_ATOMS: atom_id res chain seq x y z
N THR A 1 -15.40 10.01 -22.90
CA THR A 1 -16.47 10.47 -21.99
C THR A 1 -15.95 11.67 -21.22
N SER A 2 -16.78 12.46 -20.54
CA SER A 2 -16.33 13.58 -19.69
C SER A 2 -15.91 13.16 -18.28
N ILE A 3 -16.11 11.89 -17.92
CA ILE A 3 -15.83 11.33 -16.59
C ILE A 3 -14.44 10.71 -16.62
N ASP A 4 -13.62 11.01 -15.61
CA ASP A 4 -12.33 10.35 -15.41
C ASP A 4 -12.55 8.91 -14.93
N HIS A 5 -11.94 7.95 -15.65
CA HIS A 5 -12.07 6.53 -15.36
C HIS A 5 -10.86 5.96 -14.60
N HIS A 6 -9.85 6.75 -14.28
CA HIS A 6 -8.59 6.28 -13.68
C HIS A 6 -8.79 5.40 -12.44
N ALA A 7 -9.75 5.73 -11.57
CA ALA A 7 -10.01 4.97 -10.34
C ALA A 7 -10.73 3.61 -10.56
N ILE A 8 -11.43 3.46 -11.69
CA ILE A 8 -12.24 2.26 -12.00
C ILE A 8 -11.60 1.36 -13.08
N ASP A 9 -10.54 1.83 -13.74
CA ASP A 9 -9.85 1.07 -14.77
C ASP A 9 -9.16 -0.16 -14.16
N TYR A 10 -9.40 -1.33 -14.76
CA TYR A 10 -8.77 -2.59 -14.35
C TYR A 10 -7.27 -2.64 -14.64
N SER A 11 -6.78 -1.86 -15.61
CA SER A 11 -5.37 -1.85 -16.02
C SER A 11 -4.43 -1.25 -14.98
N ARG A 12 -4.97 -0.59 -13.94
CA ARG A 12 -4.19 0.03 -12.86
C ARG A 12 -3.47 -0.97 -11.94
N PHE A 13 -3.82 -2.25 -12.02
CA PHE A 13 -3.27 -3.28 -11.14
C PHE A 13 -1.98 -3.88 -11.70
N TYR A 14 -0.94 -3.96 -10.88
CA TYR A 14 0.26 -4.72 -11.19
C TYR A 14 0.01 -6.24 -11.08
N PRO A 15 0.78 -7.10 -11.78
CA PRO A 15 0.55 -8.55 -11.78
C PRO A 15 0.55 -9.24 -10.41
N HIS A 16 1.21 -8.67 -9.39
CA HIS A 16 1.18 -9.24 -8.04
C HIS A 16 -0.14 -8.95 -7.30
N GLN A 17 -0.85 -7.89 -7.69
CA GLN A 17 -2.10 -7.46 -7.08
C GLN A 17 -3.30 -8.29 -7.57
N THR A 18 -3.11 -9.04 -8.65
CA THR A 18 -4.12 -9.96 -9.21
C THR A 18 -3.97 -11.39 -8.66
N LYS A 19 -3.08 -11.62 -7.69
CA LYS A 19 -2.94 -12.90 -7.01
C LYS A 19 -4.03 -13.07 -5.95
N GLU A 20 -4.57 -14.27 -5.82
CA GLU A 20 -5.68 -14.60 -4.91
C GLU A 20 -5.45 -14.11 -3.47
N GLN A 21 -4.29 -14.43 -2.88
CA GLN A 21 -3.98 -14.01 -1.52
C GLN A 21 -3.92 -12.48 -1.34
N PHE A 22 -3.41 -11.76 -2.36
CA PHE A 22 -3.34 -10.29 -2.30
C PHE A 22 -4.75 -9.69 -2.30
N ILE A 23 -5.63 -10.22 -3.16
CA ILE A 23 -7.04 -9.80 -3.25
C ILE A 23 -7.72 -10.10 -1.92
N TRP A 24 -7.58 -11.32 -1.40
CA TRP A 24 -8.17 -11.72 -0.12
C TRP A 24 -7.76 -10.78 1.02
N ASP A 25 -6.46 -10.54 1.18
CA ASP A 25 -5.95 -9.71 2.26
C ASP A 25 -6.45 -8.26 2.18
N ARG A 26 -6.42 -7.65 0.98
CA ARG A 26 -6.86 -6.25 0.79
C ARG A 26 -8.36 -6.09 0.92
N CYS A 27 -9.14 -7.01 0.33
CA CYS A 27 -10.60 -6.95 0.40
C CYS A 27 -11.09 -7.20 1.83
N THR A 28 -10.49 -8.15 2.56
CA THR A 28 -10.86 -8.42 3.95
C THR A 28 -10.62 -7.20 4.84
N GLU A 29 -9.44 -6.59 4.76
CA GLU A 29 -9.13 -5.40 5.56
C GLU A 29 -10.01 -4.20 5.18
N THR A 30 -10.28 -4.00 3.89
CA THR A 30 -11.17 -2.95 3.41
C THR A 30 -12.61 -3.15 3.92
N ALA A 31 -13.12 -4.38 3.87
CA ALA A 31 -14.46 -4.72 4.36
C ALA A 31 -14.59 -4.50 5.87
N MET A 32 -13.56 -4.83 6.65
CA MET A 32 -13.52 -4.54 8.10
C MET A 32 -13.59 -3.05 8.40
N LYS A 33 -13.05 -2.19 7.53
CA LYS A 33 -12.95 -0.74 7.74
C LYS A 33 -14.10 0.06 7.12
N VAL A 34 -15.05 -0.57 6.42
CA VAL A 34 -16.08 0.12 5.63
C VAL A 34 -16.96 1.07 6.46
N TYR A 35 -17.18 0.75 7.74
CA TYR A 35 -17.93 1.59 8.70
C TYR A 35 -17.11 1.98 9.92
N ASN A 36 -15.78 1.83 9.86
CA ASN A 36 -14.95 2.39 10.92
C ASN A 36 -15.09 3.92 10.91
N PRO A 37 -15.10 4.59 12.09
CA PRO A 37 -15.00 6.03 12.17
C PRO A 37 -13.73 6.52 11.47
N ALA A 38 -13.64 7.84 11.21
CA ALA A 38 -12.65 8.49 10.35
C ALA A 38 -11.29 7.75 10.22
N VAL A 39 -11.16 6.98 9.15
CA VAL A 39 -9.91 6.35 8.73
C VAL A 39 -9.05 7.40 8.03
N HIS A 40 -7.83 7.60 8.50
CA HIS A 40 -6.94 8.58 7.88
C HIS A 40 -6.55 8.11 6.47
N PRO A 41 -6.58 8.98 5.43
CA PRO A 41 -6.28 8.56 4.05
C PRO A 41 -4.89 7.96 3.83
N ARG A 42 -3.94 8.23 4.75
CA ARG A 42 -2.58 7.66 4.73
C ARG A 42 -2.39 6.47 5.65
N GLU A 43 -3.47 5.88 6.14
CA GLU A 43 -3.37 4.65 6.94
C GLU A 43 -2.83 3.51 6.07
N PRO A 44 -1.71 2.88 6.45
CA PRO A 44 -1.17 1.77 5.69
C PRO A 44 -1.98 0.50 5.90
N PHE A 45 -2.01 -0.37 4.89
CA PHE A 45 -2.55 -1.71 5.05
C PHE A 45 -1.67 -2.56 5.96
N SER A 46 -2.31 -3.40 6.77
CA SER A 46 -1.65 -4.31 7.70
C SER A 46 -1.02 -5.53 6.99
N LYS A 47 -1.67 -6.01 5.93
CA LYS A 47 -1.25 -7.17 5.11
C LYS A 47 -0.87 -6.77 3.69
N ALA A 48 -0.42 -7.76 2.90
CA ALA A 48 -0.03 -7.57 1.50
C ALA A 48 1.06 -6.49 1.31
N ARG A 49 2.10 -6.59 2.16
CA ARG A 49 3.27 -5.69 2.25
C ARG A 49 4.55 -6.40 1.81
N ASN A 50 5.64 -5.65 1.68
CA ASN A 50 6.97 -6.17 1.39
C ASN A 50 7.10 -6.90 0.04
N VAL A 51 6.31 -6.51 -0.96
CA VAL A 51 6.37 -7.13 -2.30
C VAL A 51 7.62 -6.67 -3.06
N ARG A 52 7.95 -5.39 -2.96
CA ARG A 52 9.12 -4.77 -3.59
C ARG A 52 9.80 -3.84 -2.60
N ARG A 53 11.13 -3.88 -2.60
CA ARG A 53 12.00 -3.03 -1.77
C ARG A 53 13.06 -2.41 -2.65
N SER A 54 13.40 -1.16 -2.37
CA SER A 54 14.52 -0.49 -3.03
C SER A 54 15.84 -1.17 -2.61
N PRO A 55 16.93 -1.04 -3.39
CA PRO A 55 18.26 -1.43 -2.95
C PRO A 55 18.73 -0.71 -1.67
N PHE A 56 18.11 0.43 -1.34
CA PHE A 56 18.44 1.24 -0.17
C PHE A 56 17.65 0.84 1.08
N TRP A 57 16.69 -0.08 0.96
CA TRP A 57 15.73 -0.41 2.01
C TRP A 57 16.38 -0.75 3.35
N GLU A 58 17.48 -1.50 3.36
CA GLU A 58 18.19 -1.82 4.60
C GLU A 58 18.75 -0.58 5.28
N ARG A 59 19.31 0.37 4.51
CA ARG A 59 19.81 1.64 5.06
C ARG A 59 18.67 2.54 5.52
N GLU A 60 17.59 2.59 4.76
CA GLU A 60 16.38 3.31 5.15
C GLU A 60 15.79 2.77 6.46
N LYS A 61 15.85 1.45 6.65
CA LYS A 61 15.41 0.79 7.89
C LYS A 61 16.35 1.09 9.06
N GLU A 62 17.66 1.06 8.85
CA GLU A 62 18.66 1.44 9.87
C GLU A 62 18.45 2.88 10.37
N LEU A 63 18.01 3.79 9.51
CA LEU A 63 17.64 5.17 9.85
C LEU A 63 16.27 5.28 10.55
N GLY A 64 15.60 4.16 10.85
CA GLY A 64 14.28 4.13 11.45
C GLY A 64 13.17 4.57 10.50
N GLY A 65 13.26 4.16 9.22
CA GLY A 65 12.27 4.51 8.20
C GLY A 65 10.84 4.08 8.54
N HIS A 66 9.90 5.01 8.47
CA HIS A 66 8.46 4.73 8.54
C HIS A 66 7.93 4.43 7.15
N PHE A 67 7.69 3.15 6.83
CA PHE A 67 7.35 2.72 5.48
C PHE A 67 5.84 2.66 5.22
N MET A 68 5.43 3.25 4.11
CA MET A 68 4.12 3.05 3.49
C MET A 68 4.27 2.32 2.17
N GLU A 69 3.24 1.56 1.78
CA GLU A 69 3.26 0.81 0.52
C GLU A 69 2.50 1.54 -0.58
N LEU A 70 3.06 1.52 -1.79
CA LEU A 70 2.39 1.96 -3.01
C LEU A 70 2.81 1.09 -4.21
N GLY A 71 1.85 0.44 -4.87
CA GLY A 71 2.12 -0.37 -6.07
C GLY A 71 3.07 -1.56 -5.82
N GLY A 72 3.07 -2.07 -4.59
CA GLY A 72 3.93 -3.11 -4.06
C GLY A 72 5.26 -2.61 -3.47
N TRP A 73 5.61 -1.33 -3.63
CA TRP A 73 6.88 -0.78 -3.14
C TRP A 73 6.76 -0.25 -1.72
N GLU A 74 7.68 -0.67 -0.87
CA GLU A 74 7.91 -0.07 0.45
C GLU A 74 8.68 1.25 0.29
N ARG A 75 8.04 2.36 0.68
CA ARG A 75 8.61 3.72 0.58
C ARG A 75 8.66 4.37 1.97
N ALA A 76 9.84 4.82 2.39
CA ALA A 76 9.97 5.60 3.61
C ALA A 76 9.26 6.95 3.45
N HIS A 77 8.32 7.24 4.34
CA HIS A 77 7.64 8.55 4.45
C HIS A 77 8.33 9.50 5.43
N GLY A 78 9.24 8.96 6.25
CA GLY A 78 10.05 9.70 7.20
C GLY A 78 11.06 8.75 7.85
N TYR A 79 12.01 9.32 8.58
CA TYR A 79 13.04 8.58 9.30
C TYR A 79 13.06 9.06 10.74
N ALA A 80 13.20 8.15 11.70
CA ALA A 80 13.31 8.51 13.12
C ALA A 80 14.59 9.29 13.45
N ALA A 81 15.59 9.27 12.55
CA ALA A 81 16.84 9.99 12.71
C ALA A 81 16.73 11.53 12.49
N ASN A 82 15.57 12.04 12.07
CA ASN A 82 15.33 13.47 11.80
C ASN A 82 14.50 14.15 12.90
#